data_AF-A0A1W0A9A4-F1
#
_entry.id   AF-A0A1W0A9A4-F1
#
_cell.length_a   1.000
_cell.length_b   1.000
_cell.length_c   1.000
_cell.angle_alpha   90.00
_cell.angle_beta   90.00
_cell.angle_gamma   90.00
#
_symmetry.space_group_name_H-M   'P 1'
#
loop_
_entity.id
_entity.type
_entity.pdbx_description
1 polymer ?
#
loop_
_entity_poly.entity_id
_entity_poly.type
_entity_poly.pdbx_seq_one_letter_code
_entity_poly.pdbx_strand_id
1 'polypeptide(L)'
;MYVQPRQGIANFSCQAVEFSPFHEHWLAVATAQYFGIIGNGQQLVMELLASGELKPLRAFDTQDGIYDVAWSETHANQLVSGCANGHLKLWDVTTPDDFPIQTYAEHSMEVSSVNWNMMDRQHFVSGSWDTTLKLWTPVRPQSVLTLSGHTGPIYNAIWSAHSNNL
;
A
#
# COMPACT_ATOMS: atom_id res chain seq x y z
N MET A 1 -2.93 -40.70 1.39
CA MET A 1 -2.49 -40.08 0.12
C MET A 1 -3.08 -38.68 0.10
N TYR A 2 -2.33 -37.69 0.58
CA TYR A 2 -2.79 -36.30 0.62
C TYR A 2 -2.67 -35.74 -0.79
N VAL A 3 -3.81 -35.41 -1.40
CA VAL A 3 -3.84 -34.74 -2.70
C VAL A 3 -3.42 -33.29 -2.45
N GLN A 4 -2.21 -32.93 -2.87
CA GLN A 4 -1.81 -31.53 -2.93
C GLN A 4 -2.76 -30.81 -3.90
N PRO A 5 -3.37 -29.67 -3.51
CA PRO A 5 -4.11 -28.85 -4.45
C PRO A 5 -3.16 -28.35 -5.54
N ARG A 6 -3.58 -28.46 -6.79
CA ARG A 6 -2.84 -28.00 -7.96
C ARG A 6 -2.43 -26.54 -7.78
N GLN A 7 -1.15 -26.23 -8.00
CA GLN A 7 -0.64 -24.86 -8.09
C GLN A 7 -1.30 -24.16 -9.28
N GLY A 8 -2.40 -23.46 -9.01
CA GLY A 8 -3.02 -22.49 -9.90
C GLY A 8 -2.50 -21.09 -9.58
N ILE A 9 -2.34 -20.27 -10.60
CA ILE A 9 -1.79 -18.90 -10.59
C ILE A 9 -2.78 -17.91 -9.94
N ALA A 10 -3.31 -18.20 -8.74
CA ALA A 10 -4.28 -17.34 -8.06
C ALA A 10 -4.29 -17.55 -6.53
N ASN A 11 -3.15 -17.28 -5.87
CA ASN A 11 -3.07 -17.37 -4.40
C ASN A 11 -3.34 -16.04 -3.69
N PHE A 12 -3.51 -14.94 -4.41
CA PHE A 12 -3.69 -13.61 -3.85
C PHE A 12 -5.03 -13.00 -4.27
N SER A 13 -5.71 -12.40 -3.29
CA SER A 13 -6.88 -11.55 -3.48
C SER A 13 -6.43 -10.10 -3.62
N CYS A 14 -6.95 -9.39 -4.62
CA CYS A 14 -6.75 -7.96 -4.79
C CYS A 14 -7.51 -7.20 -3.70
N GLN A 15 -6.83 -6.30 -3.00
CA GLN A 15 -7.39 -5.50 -1.92
C GLN A 15 -7.55 -4.03 -2.34
N ALA A 16 -6.56 -3.49 -3.05
CA ALA A 16 -6.61 -2.14 -3.60
C ALA A 16 -5.85 -2.03 -4.93
N VAL A 17 -6.22 -1.04 -5.73
CA VAL A 17 -5.56 -0.71 -7.00
C VAL A 17 -5.49 0.79 -7.18
N GLU A 18 -4.35 1.29 -7.65
CA GLU A 18 -4.16 2.72 -7.94
C GLU A 18 -3.32 2.90 -9.21
N PHE A 19 -3.79 3.77 -10.13
CA PHE A 19 -3.03 4.16 -11.31
C PHE A 19 -1.90 5.11 -10.93
N SER A 20 -0.75 4.95 -11.58
CA SER A 20 0.39 5.86 -11.37
C SER A 20 0.02 7.27 -11.83
N PRO A 21 0.33 8.31 -11.03
CA PRO A 21 0.14 9.70 -11.43
C PRO A 21 1.21 10.19 -12.43
N PHE A 22 2.27 9.40 -12.67
CA PHE A 22 3.38 9.75 -13.56
C PHE A 22 3.46 8.88 -14.81
N HIS A 23 3.10 7.60 -14.69
CA HIS A 23 3.21 6.63 -15.78
C HIS A 23 1.81 6.20 -16.24
N GLU A 24 1.40 6.65 -17.43
CA GLU A 24 0.03 6.49 -17.96
C GLU A 24 -0.45 5.02 -18.04
N HIS A 25 0.48 4.08 -18.05
CA HIS A 25 0.18 2.65 -18.22
C HIS A 25 0.54 1.84 -16.98
N TRP A 26 0.93 2.45 -15.87
CA TRP A 26 1.24 1.71 -14.65
C TRP A 26 0.09 1.75 -13.66
N LEU A 27 -0.13 0.63 -12.99
CA LEU A 27 -0.98 0.54 -11.82
C LEU A 27 -0.29 -0.28 -10.74
N ALA A 28 -0.49 0.13 -9.49
CA ALA A 28 -0.10 -0.62 -8.31
C ALA A 28 -1.28 -1.47 -7.86
N VAL A 29 -1.01 -2.69 -7.38
CA VAL A 29 -2.03 -3.59 -6.81
C VAL A 29 -1.55 -4.11 -5.47
N ALA A 30 -2.29 -3.79 -4.43
CA ALA A 30 -2.14 -4.38 -3.10
C ALA A 30 -2.87 -5.73 -3.06
N THR A 31 -2.20 -6.76 -2.57
CA THR A 31 -2.79 -8.09 -2.50
C THR A 31 -2.51 -8.80 -1.19
N ALA A 32 -3.38 -9.77 -0.87
CA ALA A 32 -3.24 -10.63 0.29
C ALA A 32 -3.71 -12.06 -0.01
N GLN A 33 -3.03 -13.06 0.54
CA GLN A 33 -3.48 -14.45 0.48
C GLN A 33 -4.72 -14.68 1.34
N TYR A 34 -5.43 -15.78 1.07
CA TYR A 34 -6.55 -16.25 1.89
C TYR A 34 -7.58 -15.15 2.25
N PHE A 35 -7.93 -14.32 1.26
CA PHE A 35 -8.88 -13.20 1.39
C PHE A 35 -8.46 -12.11 2.39
N GLY A 36 -7.16 -12.01 2.69
CA GLY A 36 -6.63 -11.06 3.67
C GLY A 36 -6.81 -11.48 5.12
N ILE A 37 -7.35 -12.67 5.40
CA ILE A 37 -7.57 -13.12 6.79
C ILE A 37 -6.24 -13.52 7.44
N ILE A 38 -5.39 -14.22 6.68
CA ILE A 38 -4.07 -14.69 7.10
C ILE A 38 -3.15 -14.82 5.88
N GLY A 39 -1.85 -14.93 6.11
CA GLY A 39 -0.86 -15.25 5.08
C GLY A 39 -0.18 -14.02 4.50
N ASN A 40 0.61 -14.28 3.45
CA ASN A 40 1.49 -13.28 2.88
C ASN A 40 0.71 -12.24 2.06
N GLY A 41 1.33 -11.10 1.84
CA GLY A 41 0.90 -10.11 0.87
C GLY A 41 1.88 -10.00 -0.28
N GLN A 42 1.44 -9.36 -1.36
CA GLN A 42 2.31 -9.04 -2.48
C GLN A 42 1.90 -7.68 -3.05
N GLN A 43 2.85 -6.76 -3.12
CA GLN A 43 2.68 -5.48 -3.79
C GLN A 43 3.11 -5.66 -5.24
N LEU A 44 2.16 -5.54 -6.16
CA LEU A 44 2.43 -5.61 -7.59
C LEU A 44 2.49 -4.22 -8.19
N VAL A 45 3.35 -4.04 -9.17
CA VAL A 45 3.24 -2.97 -10.16
C VAL A 45 3.04 -3.64 -11.50
N MET A 46 1.99 -3.24 -12.21
CA MET A 46 1.62 -3.83 -13.50
C MET A 46 1.60 -2.77 -14.58
N GLU A 47 1.93 -3.17 -15.80
CA GLU A 47 1.84 -2.39 -17.02
C GLU A 47 0.58 -2.78 -17.79
N LEU A 48 -0.25 -1.81 -18.14
CA LEU A 48 -1.38 -1.95 -19.04
C LEU A 48 -0.89 -1.80 -20.48
N LEU A 49 -0.84 -2.93 -21.19
CA LEU A 49 -0.41 -2.98 -22.58
C LEU A 49 -1.51 -2.39 -23.49
N ALA A 50 -1.12 -1.94 -24.69
CA ALA A 50 -2.06 -1.45 -25.71
C ALA A 50 -3.13 -2.49 -26.13
N SER A 51 -2.87 -3.78 -25.90
CA SER A 51 -3.83 -4.88 -26.08
C SER A 51 -4.95 -4.89 -25.05
N GLY A 52 -4.83 -4.11 -23.96
CA GLY A 52 -5.69 -4.17 -22.77
C GLY A 52 -5.24 -5.22 -21.75
N GLU A 53 -4.16 -5.95 -22.01
CA GLU A 53 -3.60 -6.94 -21.08
C GLU A 53 -2.78 -6.27 -19.97
N LEU A 54 -2.87 -6.81 -18.75
CA LEU A 54 -2.06 -6.40 -17.61
C LEU A 54 -0.87 -7.34 -17.45
N LYS A 55 0.34 -6.78 -17.49
CA LYS A 55 1.59 -7.53 -17.31
C LYS A 55 2.29 -7.11 -16.02
N PRO A 56 2.70 -8.05 -15.14
CA PRO A 56 3.51 -7.71 -13.97
C PRO A 56 4.85 -7.09 -14.39
N LEU A 57 5.14 -5.90 -13.86
CA LEU A 57 6.42 -5.19 -14.00
C LEU A 57 7.33 -5.47 -12.80
N ARG A 58 6.77 -5.38 -11.58
CA ARG A 58 7.44 -5.70 -10.31
C ARG A 58 6.47 -6.40 -9.35
N ALA A 59 7.04 -7.20 -8.46
CA ALA A 59 6.34 -7.87 -7.37
C ALA A 59 7.21 -7.83 -6.12
N PHE A 60 6.67 -7.32 -5.02
CA PHE A 60 7.36 -7.26 -3.73
C PHE A 60 6.57 -8.09 -2.72
N ASP A 61 7.20 -9.13 -2.18
CA ASP A 61 6.55 -10.03 -1.22
C ASP A 61 6.58 -9.43 0.19
N THR A 62 5.48 -9.60 0.92
CA THR A 62 5.37 -9.22 2.34
C THR A 62 4.92 -10.42 3.17
N GLN A 63 5.40 -10.49 4.41
CA GLN A 63 5.04 -11.58 5.33
C GLN A 63 3.56 -11.56 5.74
N ASP A 64 2.90 -10.41 5.55
CA ASP A 64 1.52 -10.13 5.93
C ASP A 64 0.77 -9.48 4.76
N GLY A 65 -0.55 -9.67 4.72
CA GLY A 65 -1.42 -9.09 3.69
C GLY A 65 -1.24 -7.58 3.52
N ILE A 66 -1.39 -7.11 2.28
CA ILE A 66 -1.39 -5.68 1.95
C ILE A 66 -2.82 -5.28 1.66
N TYR A 67 -3.33 -4.28 2.39
CA TYR A 67 -4.73 -3.86 2.28
C TYR A 67 -4.93 -2.62 1.42
N ASP A 68 -3.92 -1.75 1.35
CA ASP A 68 -4.01 -0.54 0.54
C ASP A 68 -2.65 -0.13 -0.02
N VAL A 69 -2.68 0.69 -1.07
CA VAL A 69 -1.50 1.23 -1.75
C VAL A 69 -1.76 2.63 -2.27
N ALA A 70 -0.77 3.51 -2.15
CA ALA A 70 -0.79 4.83 -2.76
C ALA A 70 0.53 5.16 -3.47
N TRP A 71 0.45 5.74 -4.66
CA TRP A 71 1.64 6.25 -5.34
C TRP A 71 2.16 7.51 -4.66
N SER A 72 3.48 7.71 -4.77
CA SER A 72 4.08 8.98 -4.41
C SER A 72 3.71 10.06 -5.41
N GLU A 73 3.26 11.21 -4.93
CA GLU A 73 3.01 12.41 -5.75
C GLU A 73 4.27 13.25 -6.05
N THR A 74 5.44 12.79 -5.58
CA THR A 74 6.74 13.45 -5.79
C THR A 74 7.74 12.59 -6.55
N HIS A 75 7.69 11.27 -6.38
CA HIS A 75 8.66 10.34 -6.96
C HIS A 75 7.95 9.32 -7.86
N ALA A 76 8.19 9.38 -9.17
CA ALA A 76 7.44 8.61 -10.18
C ALA A 76 7.49 7.09 -10.03
N ASN A 77 8.49 6.55 -9.33
CA ASN A 77 8.70 5.12 -9.19
C ASN A 77 8.45 4.62 -7.76
N GLN A 78 7.96 5.48 -6.87
CA GLN A 78 7.75 5.13 -5.47
C GLN A 78 6.29 5.05 -5.12
N LEU A 79 5.97 4.10 -4.25
CA LEU A 79 4.62 3.86 -3.73
C LEU A 79 4.71 3.32 -2.31
N VAL A 80 3.69 3.61 -1.51
CA VAL A 80 3.57 3.16 -0.14
C VAL A 80 2.43 2.17 -0.02
N SER A 81 2.64 1.11 0.76
CA SER A 81 1.64 0.07 1.02
C SER A 81 1.33 -0.03 2.51
N GLY A 82 0.06 -0.24 2.86
CA GLY A 82 -0.40 -0.53 4.21
C GLY A 82 -0.53 -2.03 4.46
N CYS A 83 0.16 -2.55 5.49
CA CYS A 83 0.19 -3.97 5.80
C CYS A 83 -0.70 -4.35 7.01
N ALA A 84 -1.09 -5.62 7.06
CA ALA A 84 -1.91 -6.17 8.14
C ALA A 84 -1.21 -6.17 9.52
N ASN A 85 0.12 -6.16 9.56
CA ASN A 85 0.89 -6.10 10.82
C ASN A 85 1.05 -4.67 11.39
N GLY A 86 0.37 -3.67 10.81
CA GLY A 86 0.50 -2.27 11.22
C GLY A 86 1.71 -1.54 10.62
N HIS A 87 2.51 -2.20 9.80
CA HIS A 87 3.62 -1.53 9.14
C HIS A 87 3.15 -0.87 7.85
N LEU A 88 3.77 0.26 7.51
CA LEU A 88 3.77 0.78 6.15
C LEU A 88 5.11 0.50 5.50
N LYS A 89 5.10 0.23 4.19
CA LYS A 89 6.30 -0.06 3.42
C LYS A 89 6.37 0.86 2.21
N LEU A 90 7.48 1.57 2.06
CA LEU A 90 7.79 2.37 0.88
C LEU A 90 8.64 1.51 -0.06
N TRP A 91 8.20 1.43 -1.31
CA TRP A 91 8.86 0.68 -2.37
C TRP A 91 9.39 1.63 -3.43
N ASP A 92 10.43 1.21 -4.13
CA ASP A 92 10.89 1.87 -5.34
C ASP A 92 11.00 0.81 -6.45
N VAL A 93 10.28 1.02 -7.54
CA VAL A 93 10.18 0.09 -8.67
C VAL A 93 11.56 -0.16 -9.33
N THR A 94 12.53 0.72 -9.09
CA THR A 94 13.87 0.66 -9.70
C THR A 94 14.91 -0.08 -8.86
N THR A 95 14.62 -0.45 -7.61
CA THR A 95 15.59 -1.17 -6.77
C THR A 95 15.90 -2.55 -7.34
N PRO A 96 17.16 -3.00 -7.34
CA PRO A 96 17.50 -4.33 -7.86
C PRO A 96 17.02 -5.45 -6.94
N ASP A 97 16.79 -5.16 -5.66
CA ASP A 97 16.24 -6.08 -4.68
C ASP A 97 14.73 -5.88 -4.47
N ASP A 98 14.12 -6.88 -3.83
CA ASP A 98 12.67 -6.92 -3.57
C ASP A 98 12.33 -6.45 -2.14
N PHE A 99 13.20 -5.64 -1.52
CA PHE A 99 12.98 -5.09 -0.19
C PHE A 99 12.40 -3.68 -0.24
N PRO A 100 11.64 -3.27 0.78
CA PRO A 100 11.18 -1.90 0.88
C PRO A 100 12.36 -0.97 1.19
N ILE A 101 12.39 0.19 0.54
CA ILE A 101 13.41 1.23 0.80
C ILE A 101 13.20 1.92 2.15
N GLN A 102 12.01 1.83 2.73
CA GLN A 102 11.71 2.28 4.09
C GLN A 102 10.55 1.47 4.69
N THR A 103 10.59 1.23 6.00
CA THR A 103 9.46 0.67 6.77
C THR A 103 9.08 1.61 7.91
N TYR A 104 7.79 1.91 8.03
CA TYR A 104 7.22 2.73 9.11
C TYR A 104 6.44 1.81 10.04
N ALA A 105 6.97 1.62 11.26
CA ALA A 105 6.43 0.67 12.23
C ALA A 105 5.96 1.42 13.49
N GLU A 106 4.81 2.08 13.39
CA GLU A 106 4.18 2.71 14.58
C GLU A 106 2.73 2.31 14.82
N HIS A 107 1.95 1.95 13.80
CA HIS A 107 0.60 1.45 14.05
C HIS A 107 0.68 0.09 14.76
N SER A 108 -0.20 -0.11 15.74
CA SER A 108 -0.21 -1.34 16.55
C SER A 108 -1.16 -2.42 16.01
N MET A 109 -1.92 -2.10 14.96
CA MET A 109 -2.88 -2.98 14.29
C MET A 109 -2.89 -2.68 12.79
N GLU A 110 -3.65 -3.47 12.04
CA GLU A 110 -3.79 -3.42 10.59
C GLU A 110 -3.88 -1.98 10.04
N VAL A 111 -3.08 -1.67 9.02
CA VAL A 111 -3.24 -0.44 8.24
C VAL A 111 -4.26 -0.71 7.15
N SER A 112 -5.44 -0.13 7.28
CA SER A 112 -6.57 -0.36 6.38
C SER A 112 -6.59 0.56 5.18
N SER A 113 -5.92 1.72 5.28
CA SER A 113 -5.91 2.73 4.21
C SER A 113 -4.63 3.54 4.23
N VAL A 114 -4.18 3.94 3.05
CA VAL A 114 -3.07 4.85 2.83
C VAL A 114 -3.42 5.80 1.70
N ASN A 115 -3.21 7.10 1.88
CA ASN A 115 -3.50 8.08 0.83
C ASN A 115 -2.45 9.20 0.79
N TRP A 116 -1.93 9.47 -0.40
CA TRP A 116 -0.97 10.55 -0.62
C TRP A 116 -1.67 11.89 -0.79
N ASN A 117 -1.10 12.95 -0.24
CA ASN A 117 -1.67 14.28 -0.36
C ASN A 117 -1.35 14.87 -1.76
N MET A 118 -2.35 15.03 -2.60
CA MET A 118 -2.20 15.61 -3.94
C MET A 118 -1.82 17.11 -3.93
N MET A 119 -2.13 17.82 -2.84
CA MET A 119 -1.95 19.26 -2.72
C MET A 119 -0.53 19.61 -2.27
N ASP A 120 -0.07 19.05 -1.14
CA ASP A 120 1.29 19.30 -0.65
C ASP A 120 2.34 18.37 -1.28
N ARG A 121 1.92 17.17 -1.72
CA ARG A 121 2.74 16.11 -2.31
C ARG A 121 3.88 15.57 -1.43
N GLN A 122 4.09 16.15 -0.25
CA GLN A 122 5.17 15.77 0.67
C GLN A 122 4.72 14.77 1.73
N HIS A 123 3.41 14.70 1.97
CA HIS A 123 2.85 13.87 3.02
C HIS A 123 1.88 12.83 2.50
N PHE A 124 1.76 11.75 3.26
CA PHE A 124 0.71 10.76 3.12
C PHE A 124 0.10 10.48 4.49
N VAL A 125 -1.14 10.02 4.49
CA VAL A 125 -1.86 9.62 5.71
C VAL A 125 -2.08 8.12 5.69
N SER A 126 -2.17 7.53 6.87
CA SER A 126 -2.67 6.18 7.04
C SER A 126 -3.75 6.11 8.11
N GLY A 127 -4.74 5.24 7.88
CA GLY A 127 -5.74 4.87 8.87
C GLY A 127 -5.52 3.42 9.33
N SER A 128 -5.71 3.17 10.62
CA SER A 128 -5.49 1.84 11.21
C SER A 128 -6.65 1.39 12.10
N TRP A 129 -6.72 0.07 12.28
CA TRP A 129 -7.59 -0.57 13.26
C TRP A 129 -7.19 -0.25 14.71
N ASP A 130 -6.01 0.34 14.94
CA ASP A 130 -5.61 0.87 16.24
C ASP A 130 -6.32 2.16 16.64
N THR A 131 -7.31 2.60 15.85
CA THR A 131 -8.16 3.78 16.05
C THR A 131 -7.47 5.13 15.83
N THR A 132 -6.24 5.12 15.30
CA THR A 132 -5.48 6.33 14.99
C THR A 132 -5.31 6.56 13.50
N LEU A 133 -5.26 7.84 13.11
CA LEU A 133 -4.66 8.24 11.85
C LEU A 133 -3.24 8.71 12.11
N LYS A 134 -2.32 8.43 11.18
CA LYS A 134 -0.96 8.95 11.24
C LYS A 134 -0.62 9.69 9.96
N LEU A 135 -0.04 10.87 10.13
CA LEU A 135 0.55 11.67 9.06
C LEU A 135 2.01 11.30 8.92
N TRP A 136 2.48 11.13 7.69
CA TRP A 136 3.83 10.68 7.40
C TRP A 136 4.50 11.57 6.36
N THR A 137 5.82 11.48 6.29
CA THR A 137 6.62 12.00 5.20
C THR A 137 7.69 10.96 4.85
N PRO A 138 8.01 10.74 3.57
CA PRO A 138 8.90 9.65 3.18
C PRO A 138 10.35 9.80 3.68
N VAL A 139 10.75 11.02 4.05
CA VAL A 139 12.13 11.33 4.44
C VAL A 139 12.47 10.98 5.89
N ARG A 140 11.52 10.48 6.69
CA ARG A 140 11.75 10.15 8.09
C ARG A 140 11.01 8.87 8.51
N PRO A 141 11.56 8.05 9.42
CA PRO A 141 10.96 6.77 9.79
C PRO A 141 9.73 6.87 10.72
N GLN A 142 9.47 8.03 11.31
CA GLN A 142 8.44 8.24 12.35
C GLN A 142 7.31 9.16 11.87
N SER A 143 6.10 8.99 12.39
CA SER A 143 4.93 9.79 11.99
C SER A 143 5.09 11.26 12.38
N VAL A 144 4.74 12.17 11.46
CA VAL A 144 4.66 13.64 11.64
C VAL A 144 3.69 14.00 12.74
N LEU A 145 2.54 13.34 12.73
CA LEU A 145 1.45 13.58 13.65
C LEU A 145 0.68 12.29 13.82
N THR A 146 0.24 12.03 15.06
CA THR A 146 -0.76 11.00 15.35
C THR A 146 -2.06 11.71 15.73
N LEU A 147 -3.13 11.40 15.03
CA LEU A 147 -4.47 11.91 15.26
C LEU A 147 -5.27 10.83 15.97
N SER A 148 -5.66 11.13 17.21
CA SER A 148 -6.49 10.27 18.04
C SER A 148 -7.85 10.93 18.22
N GLY A 149 -8.93 10.17 18.11
CA GLY A 149 -10.29 10.70 18.24
C GLY A 149 -11.37 9.72 17.81
N HIS A 150 -11.04 8.78 16.92
CA HIS A 150 -11.92 7.65 16.62
C HIS A 150 -11.96 6.68 17.81
N THR A 151 -13.14 6.14 18.10
CA THR A 151 -13.37 5.17 19.18
C THR A 151 -13.43 3.72 18.67
N GLY A 152 -13.12 3.50 17.39
CA GLY A 152 -13.17 2.21 16.72
C GLY A 152 -12.27 2.18 15.49
N PRO A 153 -12.18 1.03 14.81
CA PRO A 153 -11.30 0.85 13.66
C PRO A 153 -11.56 1.88 12.57
N ILE A 154 -10.48 2.45 12.04
CA ILE A 154 -10.56 3.30 10.85
C ILE A 154 -10.48 2.38 9.64
N TYR A 155 -11.41 2.53 8.71
CA TYR A 155 -11.43 1.75 7.46
C TYR A 155 -10.91 2.54 6.27
N ASN A 156 -11.01 3.87 6.31
CA ASN A 156 -10.54 4.72 5.23
C ASN A 156 -10.18 6.11 5.77
N ALA A 157 -9.13 6.70 5.19
CA ALA A 157 -8.67 8.06 5.43
C ALA A 157 -8.16 8.63 4.10
N ILE A 158 -8.73 9.75 3.66
CA ILE A 158 -8.37 10.39 2.39
C ILE A 158 -8.13 11.88 2.60
N TRP A 159 -7.23 12.46 1.81
CA TRP A 159 -7.06 13.90 1.77
C TRP A 159 -8.20 14.59 1.02
N SER A 160 -8.55 15.79 1.46
CA SER A 160 -9.37 16.69 0.64
C SER A 160 -8.62 17.07 -0.64
N ALA A 161 -9.30 16.92 -1.78
CA ALA A 161 -8.77 17.36 -3.08
C ALA A 161 -8.77 18.89 -3.27
N HIS A 162 -9.35 19.65 -2.34
CA HIS A 162 -9.56 21.10 -2.47
C HIS A 162 -8.85 21.93 -1.40
N SER A 163 -8.46 21.29 -0.31
CA SER A 163 -7.86 21.95 0.86
C SER A 163 -6.84 21.02 1.49
N ASN A 164 -5.83 21.56 2.16
CA ASN A 164 -4.79 20.77 2.81
C ASN A 164 -5.24 20.20 4.17
N ASN A 165 -6.44 19.61 4.18
CA ASN A 165 -7.07 19.03 5.36
C ASN A 165 -7.44 17.57 5.08
N LEU A 166 -7.32 16.75 6.12
CA LEU A 166 -7.86 15.39 6.18
C LEU A 166 -9.38 15.42 6.38
#